data_AF-A0A2P4ZGM9-F1
#
_entry.id   AF-A0A2P4ZGM9-F1
#
_cell.length_a   1.000
_cell.length_b   1.000
_cell.length_c   1.000
_cell.angle_alpha   90.00
_cell.angle_beta   90.00
_cell.angle_gamma   90.00
#
_symmetry.space_group_name_H-M   'P 1'
#
loop_
_entity.id
_entity.type
_entity.pdbx_description
1 polymer ?
#
loop_
_entity_poly.entity_id
_entity_poly.type
_entity_poly.pdbx_seq_one_letter_code
_entity_poly.pdbx_strand_id
1 'polypeptide(L)'
;MDPYEAEAGKIPPTDLYYDLPLYGRYNPSPQDFKPLEEHCNSNTQEALQYWTGVIEKCDATCYVYQNPFGGRDVFALGSIIVKSCHLGTRDAGAESSRDYSIADENEVAAIQLVPKTVPVPRILFSGKLKGKDVIVQERIPGVALNVAWPYLSPTQKASFKTQTRKMILELSTVKPPSTVLEPTYLVSDSNPMVNRDISSVEGATLFSDRSERDSRELNFMHNDLQPSNIIVRNDQIVGIVDWEHAGWFYWDDVGVVHSQFRTPNREDFAGVQLSEEELEDLEYWGDLYAFNSSVSSMCSE
;
A
#
# COMPACT_ATOMS: atom_id res chain seq x y z
N MET A 1 19.82 -15.25 7.13
CA MET A 1 20.11 -14.11 6.24
C MET A 1 19.73 -12.85 6.99
N ASP A 2 20.36 -11.71 6.71
CA ASP A 2 19.90 -10.44 7.26
C ASP A 2 18.52 -10.11 6.65
N PRO A 3 17.44 -9.98 7.47
CA PRO A 3 16.11 -9.64 6.97
C PRO A 3 16.06 -8.28 6.24
N TYR A 4 17.04 -7.40 6.49
CA TYR A 4 17.08 -6.05 5.93
C TYR A 4 18.03 -5.90 4.73
N GLU A 5 18.58 -7.01 4.23
CA GLU A 5 19.46 -6.97 3.06
C GLU A 5 18.71 -6.47 1.82
N ALA A 6 19.19 -5.39 1.23
CA ALA A 6 18.56 -4.76 0.05
C ALA A 6 19.52 -4.65 -1.14
N GLU A 7 20.77 -5.06 -0.98
CA GLU A 7 21.73 -5.11 -2.08
C GLU A 7 21.56 -6.41 -2.89
N ALA A 8 21.18 -6.27 -4.16
CA ALA A 8 20.92 -7.41 -5.05
C ALA A 8 22.06 -8.45 -5.08
N GLY A 9 23.32 -8.01 -5.04
CA GLY A 9 24.49 -8.90 -5.06
C GLY A 9 24.71 -9.72 -3.77
N LYS A 10 23.98 -9.44 -2.70
CA LYS A 10 24.07 -10.15 -1.40
C LYS A 10 22.87 -11.05 -1.13
N ILE A 11 21.86 -11.05 -2.01
CA ILE A 11 20.69 -11.92 -1.90
C ILE A 11 21.09 -13.35 -2.30
N PRO A 12 20.82 -14.39 -1.49
CA PRO A 12 21.15 -15.76 -1.81
C PRO A 12 20.20 -16.30 -2.88
N PRO A 13 20.66 -17.23 -3.75
CA PRO A 13 19.82 -17.87 -4.76
C PRO A 13 18.61 -18.67 -4.23
N THR A 14 18.56 -18.91 -2.91
CA THR A 14 17.45 -19.59 -2.24
C THR A 14 16.34 -18.64 -1.79
N ASP A 15 16.52 -17.31 -1.93
CA ASP A 15 15.50 -16.33 -1.59
C ASP A 15 14.31 -16.44 -2.56
N LEU A 16 13.08 -16.39 -2.02
CA LEU A 16 11.84 -16.53 -2.80
C LEU A 16 11.72 -15.47 -3.91
N TYR A 17 12.30 -14.30 -3.69
CA TYR A 17 12.25 -13.15 -4.60
C TYR A 17 13.59 -12.90 -5.31
N TYR A 18 14.50 -13.90 -5.34
CA TYR A 18 15.82 -13.76 -5.96
C TYR A 18 15.75 -13.27 -7.43
N ASP A 19 14.82 -13.81 -8.21
CA ASP A 19 14.64 -13.44 -9.63
C ASP A 19 13.86 -12.12 -9.83
N LEU A 20 13.45 -11.46 -8.73
CA LEU A 20 12.70 -10.20 -8.72
C LEU A 20 13.48 -9.10 -7.98
N PRO A 21 14.63 -8.65 -8.50
CA PRO A 21 15.58 -7.82 -7.75
C PRO A 21 15.08 -6.44 -7.35
N LEU A 22 14.01 -5.94 -7.98
CA LEU A 22 13.37 -4.66 -7.65
C LEU A 22 12.16 -4.81 -6.73
N TYR A 23 11.65 -6.03 -6.55
CA TYR A 23 10.49 -6.28 -5.71
C TYR A 23 10.86 -6.20 -4.24
N GLY A 24 10.22 -5.26 -3.53
CA GLY A 24 10.30 -5.16 -2.08
C GLY A 24 11.70 -4.93 -1.51
N ARG A 25 12.71 -4.55 -2.30
CA ARG A 25 14.05 -4.21 -1.82
C ARG A 25 14.54 -2.94 -2.48
N TYR A 26 15.12 -2.04 -1.69
CA TYR A 26 15.76 -0.84 -2.21
C TYR A 26 16.90 -0.36 -1.31
N ASN A 27 18.12 -0.43 -1.84
CA ASN A 27 19.29 0.23 -1.30
C ASN A 27 19.68 1.41 -2.20
N PRO A 28 19.67 2.67 -1.70
CA PRO A 28 20.01 3.83 -2.49
C PRO A 28 21.43 3.77 -3.08
N SER A 29 21.56 4.22 -4.31
CA SER A 29 22.82 4.30 -5.05
C SER A 29 23.11 5.75 -5.47
N PRO A 30 24.39 6.18 -5.48
CA PRO A 30 24.77 7.46 -6.09
C PRO A 30 24.45 7.53 -7.60
N GLN A 31 24.26 6.38 -8.26
CA GLN A 31 23.88 6.29 -9.67
C GLN A 31 22.36 6.31 -9.89
N ASP A 32 21.56 6.37 -8.83
CA ASP A 32 20.11 6.40 -8.97
C ASP A 32 19.67 7.64 -9.76
N PHE A 33 18.71 7.42 -10.66
CA PHE A 33 17.92 8.51 -11.20
C PHE A 33 17.26 9.26 -10.05
N LYS A 34 17.41 10.59 -10.05
CA LYS A 34 16.78 11.50 -9.10
C LYS A 34 15.92 12.51 -9.85
N PRO A 35 14.67 12.71 -9.43
CA PRO A 35 13.79 13.67 -10.07
C PRO A 35 14.28 15.12 -9.84
N LEU A 36 14.05 15.99 -10.82
CA LEU A 36 14.28 17.42 -10.67
C LEU A 36 13.15 18.03 -9.82
N GLU A 37 13.53 18.67 -8.71
CA GLU A 37 12.57 19.17 -7.71
C GLU A 37 11.64 20.24 -8.29
N GLU A 38 12.12 21.07 -9.23
CA GLU A 38 11.34 22.12 -9.91
C GLU A 38 10.15 21.59 -10.73
N HIS A 39 10.12 20.30 -11.05
CA HIS A 39 9.01 19.65 -11.76
C HIS A 39 8.10 18.83 -10.84
N CYS A 40 8.47 18.65 -9.57
CA CYS A 40 7.66 17.89 -8.62
C CYS A 40 6.40 18.67 -8.24
N ASN A 41 5.25 17.98 -8.17
CA ASN A 41 3.93 18.56 -7.87
C ASN A 41 3.57 19.78 -8.74
N SER A 42 4.06 19.79 -9.98
CA SER A 42 3.83 20.85 -10.96
C SER A 42 3.07 20.32 -12.18
N ASN A 43 2.10 21.10 -12.65
CA ASN A 43 1.28 20.80 -13.83
C ASN A 43 1.58 21.75 -15.01
N THR A 44 2.73 22.43 -15.00
CA THR A 44 3.14 23.25 -16.15
C THR A 44 3.45 22.37 -17.36
N GLN A 45 3.39 22.95 -18.56
CA GLN A 45 3.68 22.20 -19.79
C GLN A 45 5.10 21.61 -19.77
N GLU A 46 6.06 22.33 -19.20
CA GLU A 46 7.44 21.89 -19.03
C GLU A 46 7.54 20.70 -18.06
N ALA A 47 6.82 20.74 -16.94
CA ALA A 47 6.79 19.63 -15.98
C ALA A 47 6.15 18.38 -16.59
N LEU A 48 5.06 18.53 -17.36
CA LEU A 48 4.41 17.41 -18.06
C LEU A 48 5.32 16.79 -19.12
N GLN A 49 6.07 17.61 -19.87
CA GLN A 49 7.07 17.13 -20.82
C GLN A 49 8.21 16.39 -20.12
N TYR A 50 8.69 16.92 -19.00
CA TYR A 50 9.70 16.28 -18.18
C TYR A 50 9.25 14.90 -17.70
N TRP A 51 8.08 14.81 -17.04
CA TRP A 51 7.58 13.53 -16.51
C TRP A 51 7.28 12.52 -17.62
N THR A 52 6.80 12.99 -18.78
CA THR A 52 6.66 12.14 -19.96
C THR A 52 7.99 11.50 -20.34
N GLY A 53 9.08 12.27 -20.41
CA GLY A 53 10.41 11.75 -20.71
C GLY A 53 11.01 10.88 -19.61
N VAL A 54 10.61 11.07 -18.35
CA VAL A 54 10.99 10.18 -17.23
C VAL A 54 10.34 8.81 -17.39
N ILE A 55 9.05 8.76 -17.72
CA ILE A 55 8.29 7.51 -17.82
C ILE A 55 8.72 6.72 -19.05
N GLU A 56 9.13 7.37 -20.13
CA GLU A 56 9.72 6.69 -21.30
C GLU A 56 11.00 5.89 -20.98
N LYS A 57 11.63 6.13 -19.81
CA LYS A 57 12.76 5.33 -19.33
C LYS A 57 12.33 4.08 -18.54
N CYS A 58 11.05 3.98 -18.17
CA CYS A 58 10.52 2.80 -17.50
C CYS A 58 10.32 1.71 -18.55
N ASP A 59 11.24 0.76 -18.61
CA ASP A 59 11.18 -0.39 -19.52
C ASP A 59 11.07 -1.71 -18.73
N ALA A 60 11.22 -2.84 -19.44
CA ALA A 60 11.11 -4.17 -18.85
C ALA A 60 12.16 -4.46 -17.75
N THR A 61 13.25 -3.69 -17.68
CA THR A 61 14.28 -3.83 -16.63
C THR A 61 13.90 -3.12 -15.34
N CYS A 62 12.88 -2.26 -15.38
CA CYS A 62 12.44 -1.44 -14.26
C CYS A 62 11.25 -2.04 -13.50
N TYR A 63 10.75 -3.21 -13.88
CA TYR A 63 9.54 -3.79 -13.27
C TYR A 63 9.76 -4.17 -11.79
N VAL A 64 8.89 -3.61 -10.94
CA VAL A 64 8.63 -4.10 -9.58
C VAL A 64 7.49 -5.11 -9.62
N TYR A 65 6.43 -4.77 -10.36
CA TYR A 65 5.28 -5.62 -10.60
C TYR A 65 4.74 -5.35 -12.01
N GLN A 66 4.50 -6.42 -12.75
CA GLN A 66 3.85 -6.38 -14.05
C GLN A 66 2.48 -7.01 -13.91
N ASN A 67 1.41 -6.29 -14.27
CA ASN A 67 0.06 -6.85 -14.18
C ASN A 67 -0.15 -7.87 -15.31
N PRO A 68 -0.30 -9.17 -15.01
CA PRO A 68 -0.37 -10.20 -16.04
C PRO A 68 -1.66 -10.13 -16.88
N PHE A 69 -2.71 -9.50 -16.35
CA PHE A 69 -4.02 -9.38 -16.99
C PHE A 69 -4.21 -8.04 -17.73
N GLY A 70 -3.16 -7.21 -17.79
CA GLY A 70 -3.25 -5.84 -18.25
C GLY A 70 -3.82 -4.92 -17.17
N GLY A 71 -3.44 -3.65 -17.21
CA GLY A 71 -3.78 -2.66 -16.18
C GLY A 71 -2.57 -1.83 -15.80
N ARG A 72 -2.45 -1.53 -14.51
CA ARG A 72 -1.36 -0.73 -13.97
C ARG A 72 -0.15 -1.58 -13.61
N ASP A 73 0.98 -1.23 -14.19
CA ASP A 73 2.29 -1.75 -13.83
C ASP A 73 2.94 -0.86 -12.77
N VAL A 74 3.88 -1.43 -12.03
CA VAL A 74 4.71 -0.72 -11.06
C VAL A 74 6.16 -0.85 -11.45
N PHE A 75 6.83 0.29 -11.58
CA PHE A 75 8.24 0.40 -11.95
C PHE A 75 9.04 1.05 -10.83
N ALA A 76 10.31 0.67 -10.72
CA ALA A 76 11.29 1.39 -9.93
C ALA A 76 12.36 1.97 -10.88
N LEU A 77 12.52 3.29 -10.85
CA LEU A 77 13.52 4.00 -11.65
C LEU A 77 14.42 4.81 -10.71
N GLY A 78 15.55 4.24 -10.31
CA GLY A 78 16.42 4.85 -9.30
C GLY A 78 15.67 5.10 -7.99
N SER A 79 15.55 6.37 -7.60
CA SER A 79 14.95 6.79 -6.33
C SER A 79 13.44 6.98 -6.33
N ILE A 80 12.74 6.56 -7.40
CA ILE A 80 11.29 6.72 -7.53
C ILE A 80 10.57 5.42 -7.85
N ILE A 81 9.31 5.33 -7.42
CA ILE A 81 8.33 4.36 -7.88
C ILE A 81 7.39 5.06 -8.85
N VAL A 82 7.11 4.42 -9.98
CA VAL A 82 6.14 4.88 -10.98
C VAL A 82 5.06 3.83 -11.10
N LYS A 83 3.80 4.16 -10.81
CA LYS A 83 2.67 3.28 -11.14
C LYS A 83 1.98 3.82 -12.39
N SER A 84 1.96 3.04 -13.47
CA SER A 84 1.48 3.50 -14.78
C SER A 84 1.05 2.34 -15.69
N CYS A 85 0.14 2.59 -16.62
CA CYS A 85 -0.27 1.65 -17.67
C CYS A 85 0.31 1.99 -19.07
N HIS A 86 1.40 2.77 -19.13
CA HIS A 86 1.96 3.29 -20.39
C HIS A 86 2.55 2.23 -21.34
N LEU A 87 3.05 1.09 -20.81
CA LEU A 87 3.58 -0.02 -21.63
C LEU A 87 2.52 -1.04 -22.05
N GLY A 88 1.25 -0.86 -21.67
CA GLY A 88 0.18 -1.80 -22.01
C GLY A 88 -0.05 -1.89 -23.53
N THR A 89 0.60 -2.87 -24.18
CA THR A 89 0.48 -3.18 -25.61
C THR A 89 -0.28 -4.49 -25.89
N ARG A 90 -1.02 -5.06 -24.92
CA ARG A 90 -1.81 -6.28 -25.16
C ARG A 90 -3.27 -5.93 -25.45
N ASP A 91 -3.60 -6.06 -26.73
CA ASP A 91 -4.90 -5.96 -27.41
C ASP A 91 -5.88 -4.89 -26.93
N ALA A 92 -5.83 -3.78 -27.66
CA ALA A 92 -6.90 -2.82 -27.89
C ALA A 92 -8.16 -3.48 -28.50
N GLY A 93 -8.77 -4.38 -27.73
CA GLY A 93 -10.03 -5.07 -27.97
C GLY A 93 -10.82 -5.36 -26.70
N ALA A 94 -10.22 -5.19 -25.51
CA ALA A 94 -10.97 -5.11 -24.26
C ALA A 94 -11.29 -3.64 -23.96
N GLU A 95 -12.52 -3.24 -24.19
CA GLU A 95 -13.11 -2.05 -23.56
C GLU A 95 -13.05 -2.22 -22.03
N SER A 96 -11.97 -1.72 -21.40
CA SER A 96 -11.90 -1.19 -20.02
C SER A 96 -10.46 -1.29 -19.47
N SER A 97 -9.58 -0.36 -19.85
CA SER A 97 -8.50 -0.01 -18.91
C SER A 97 -9.17 0.66 -17.71
N ARG A 98 -9.14 0.03 -16.53
CA ARG A 98 -9.60 0.64 -15.27
C ARG A 98 -9.08 2.08 -15.19
N ASP A 99 -9.97 3.03 -14.93
CA ASP A 99 -9.59 4.42 -14.70
C ASP A 99 -9.00 4.52 -13.30
N TYR A 100 -7.70 4.76 -13.22
CA TYR A 100 -6.98 4.83 -11.94
C TYR A 100 -7.01 6.22 -11.32
N SER A 101 -7.59 7.23 -11.99
CA SER A 101 -7.61 8.62 -11.51
C SER A 101 -8.21 8.74 -10.11
N ILE A 102 -9.33 8.07 -9.82
CA ILE A 102 -9.98 8.12 -8.51
C ILE A 102 -9.11 7.47 -7.42
N ALA A 103 -8.44 6.36 -7.74
CA ALA A 103 -7.54 5.68 -6.82
C ALA A 103 -6.30 6.54 -6.52
N ASP A 104 -5.73 7.15 -7.55
CA ASP A 104 -4.59 8.07 -7.45
C ASP A 104 -4.91 9.32 -6.64
N GLU A 105 -6.03 9.97 -6.94
CA GLU A 105 -6.50 11.12 -6.17
C GLU A 105 -6.72 10.75 -4.70
N ASN A 106 -7.22 9.53 -4.44
CA ASN A 106 -7.41 9.05 -3.07
C ASN A 106 -6.09 8.78 -2.34
N GLU A 107 -5.10 8.16 -2.99
CA GLU A 107 -3.75 7.96 -2.43
C GLU A 107 -3.09 9.32 -2.12
N VAL A 108 -3.20 10.29 -3.03
CA VAL A 108 -2.70 11.66 -2.79
C VAL A 108 -3.40 12.32 -1.61
N ALA A 109 -4.74 12.27 -1.56
CA ALA A 109 -5.52 12.84 -0.46
C ALA A 109 -5.19 12.19 0.88
N ALA A 110 -4.99 10.87 0.90
CA ALA A 110 -4.66 10.11 2.10
C ALA A 110 -3.33 10.57 2.68
N ILE A 111 -2.27 10.63 1.87
CA ILE A 111 -0.92 11.04 2.30
C ILE A 111 -0.94 12.44 2.95
N GLN A 112 -1.81 13.35 2.53
CA GLN A 112 -1.94 14.68 3.15
C GLN A 112 -2.57 14.65 4.55
N LEU A 113 -3.37 13.63 4.87
CA LEU A 113 -4.04 13.48 6.17
C LEU A 113 -3.21 12.67 7.18
N VAL A 114 -2.25 11.89 6.70
CA VAL A 114 -1.43 11.03 7.56
C VAL A 114 -0.68 11.84 8.63
N PRO A 115 -0.73 11.44 9.92
CA PRO A 115 0.09 12.05 10.95
C PRO A 115 1.57 11.99 10.61
N LYS A 116 2.31 13.08 10.85
CA LYS A 116 3.74 13.21 10.49
C LYS A 116 4.66 12.14 11.10
N THR A 117 4.21 11.44 12.13
CA THR A 117 4.91 10.35 12.80
C THR A 117 4.81 9.02 12.06
N VAL A 118 3.83 8.86 11.16
CA VAL A 118 3.68 7.70 10.29
C VAL A 118 4.47 7.95 8.99
N PRO A 119 5.47 7.12 8.68
CA PRO A 119 6.31 7.33 7.50
C PRO A 119 5.56 6.96 6.22
N VAL A 120 5.49 7.88 5.26
CA VAL A 120 4.82 7.71 3.97
C VAL A 120 5.70 8.22 2.83
N PRO A 121 5.53 7.73 1.59
CA PRO A 121 6.29 8.25 0.47
C PRO A 121 5.82 9.66 0.12
N ARG A 122 6.74 10.51 -0.33
CA ARG A 122 6.36 11.78 -0.94
C ARG A 122 5.82 11.54 -2.34
N ILE A 123 4.66 12.10 -2.64
CA ILE A 123 4.15 12.18 -4.01
C ILE A 123 4.92 13.26 -4.78
N LEU A 124 5.42 12.87 -5.95
CA LEU A 124 6.24 13.70 -6.85
C LEU A 124 5.44 14.15 -8.07
N PHE A 125 4.51 13.31 -8.52
CA PHE A 125 3.60 13.61 -9.63
C PHE A 125 2.34 12.74 -9.49
N SER A 126 1.18 13.31 -9.80
CA SER A 126 -0.06 12.56 -10.00
C SER A 126 -0.86 13.23 -11.09
N GLY A 127 -1.27 12.48 -12.11
CA GLY A 127 -2.06 12.99 -13.22
C GLY A 127 -1.96 12.15 -14.47
N LYS A 128 -2.51 12.66 -15.57
CA LYS A 128 -2.51 11.97 -16.87
C LYS A 128 -1.35 12.41 -17.74
N LEU A 129 -0.59 11.45 -18.27
CA LEU A 129 0.48 11.68 -19.24
C LEU A 129 0.19 10.87 -20.49
N LYS A 130 0.13 11.54 -21.65
CA LYS A 130 -0.35 10.97 -22.93
C LYS A 130 -1.70 10.23 -22.78
N GLY A 131 -2.59 10.74 -21.93
CA GLY A 131 -3.91 10.17 -21.67
C GLY A 131 -3.93 8.94 -20.76
N LYS A 132 -2.81 8.57 -20.14
CA LYS A 132 -2.69 7.45 -19.19
C LYS A 132 -2.48 7.96 -17.78
N ASP A 133 -3.12 7.33 -16.80
CA ASP A 133 -2.94 7.64 -15.38
C ASP A 133 -1.55 7.26 -14.90
N VAL A 134 -0.93 8.18 -14.17
CA VAL A 134 0.41 8.04 -13.63
C VAL A 134 0.47 8.67 -12.26
N ILE A 135 0.98 7.91 -11.30
CA ILE A 135 1.47 8.44 -10.03
C ILE A 135 2.96 8.11 -9.93
N VAL A 136 3.72 9.11 -9.48
CA VAL A 136 5.15 9.00 -9.19
C VAL A 136 5.37 9.38 -7.75
N GLN A 137 6.10 8.54 -7.03
CA GLN A 137 6.38 8.73 -5.61
C GLN A 137 7.82 8.39 -5.28
N GLU A 138 8.29 8.85 -4.13
CA GLU A 138 9.60 8.45 -3.62
C GLU A 138 9.64 6.94 -3.37
N ARG A 139 10.77 6.33 -3.76
CA ARG A 139 11.08 4.95 -3.40
C ARG A 139 11.71 4.95 -2.01
N ILE A 140 11.05 4.31 -1.05
CA ILE A 140 11.50 4.31 0.35
C ILE A 140 12.63 3.29 0.54
N PRO A 141 13.82 3.69 1.04
CA PRO A 141 14.92 2.78 1.31
C PRO A 141 14.59 1.74 2.39
N GLY A 142 14.77 0.45 2.08
CA GLY A 142 14.48 -0.65 2.99
C GLY A 142 14.01 -1.90 2.28
N VAL A 143 13.37 -2.79 3.04
CA VAL A 143 12.83 -4.07 2.57
C VAL A 143 11.34 -4.14 2.92
N ALA A 144 10.49 -4.59 2.00
CA ALA A 144 9.08 -4.83 2.28
C ALA A 144 8.93 -5.95 3.33
N LEU A 145 7.99 -5.80 4.26
CA LEU A 145 7.90 -6.68 5.42
C LEU A 145 7.59 -8.13 5.02
N ASN A 146 6.83 -8.37 3.95
CA ASN A 146 6.63 -9.71 3.39
C ASN A 146 7.93 -10.37 2.90
N VAL A 147 8.85 -9.58 2.33
CA VAL A 147 10.16 -10.04 1.84
C VAL A 147 11.11 -10.30 3.00
N ALA A 148 11.05 -9.49 4.06
CA ALA A 148 11.81 -9.71 5.29
C ALA A 148 11.27 -10.88 6.12
N TRP A 149 9.97 -11.16 6.04
CA TRP A 149 9.21 -12.06 6.93
C TRP A 149 9.85 -13.42 7.21
N PRO A 150 10.34 -14.17 6.19
CA PRO A 150 10.90 -15.51 6.40
C PRO A 150 12.18 -15.50 7.24
N TYR A 151 12.83 -14.34 7.37
CA TYR A 151 14.10 -14.18 8.07
C TYR A 151 13.94 -13.51 9.45
N LEU A 152 12.73 -13.12 9.83
CA LEU A 152 12.45 -12.48 11.10
C LEU A 152 12.29 -13.52 12.22
N SER A 153 12.88 -13.23 13.37
CA SER A 153 12.56 -13.95 14.60
C SER A 153 11.13 -13.65 15.08
N PRO A 154 10.51 -14.52 15.91
CA PRO A 154 9.19 -14.26 16.48
C PRO A 154 9.10 -12.92 17.25
N THR A 155 10.17 -12.53 17.95
CA THR A 155 10.24 -11.25 18.67
C THR A 155 10.21 -10.06 17.71
N GLN A 156 10.85 -10.15 16.55
CA GLN A 156 10.82 -9.10 15.54
C GLN A 156 9.44 -9.00 14.88
N LYS A 157 8.81 -10.14 14.53
CA LYS A 157 7.42 -10.17 14.02
C LYS A 157 6.45 -9.50 15.00
N ALA A 158 6.56 -9.82 16.29
CA ALA A 158 5.76 -9.19 17.35
C ALA A 158 6.05 -7.68 17.50
N SER A 159 7.32 -7.27 17.36
CA SER A 159 7.71 -5.86 17.39
C SER A 159 7.08 -5.09 16.22
N PHE A 160 7.18 -5.59 14.99
CA PHE A 160 6.59 -4.93 13.83
C PHE A 160 5.07 -4.83 13.94
N LYS A 161 4.39 -5.90 14.37
CA LYS A 161 2.95 -5.85 14.63
C LYS A 161 2.59 -4.77 15.65
N THR A 162 3.37 -4.65 16.73
CA THR A 162 3.18 -3.61 17.74
C THR A 162 3.39 -2.21 17.16
N GLN A 163 4.43 -2.01 16.35
CA GLN A 163 4.68 -0.74 15.66
C GLN A 163 3.54 -0.38 14.71
N THR A 164 3.06 -1.32 13.90
CA THR A 164 1.91 -1.12 12.99
C THR A 164 0.64 -0.77 13.77
N ARG A 165 0.34 -1.48 14.86
CA ARG A 165 -0.82 -1.15 15.72
C ARG A 165 -0.74 0.25 16.30
N LYS A 166 0.45 0.70 16.72
CA LYS A 166 0.66 2.08 17.16
C LYS A 166 0.35 3.08 16.04
N MET A 167 0.82 2.82 14.81
CA MET A 167 0.53 3.67 13.65
C MET A 167 -0.97 3.68 13.31
N ILE A 168 -1.67 2.54 13.41
CA ILE A 168 -3.14 2.48 13.25
C ILE A 168 -3.84 3.37 14.30
N LEU A 169 -3.40 3.34 15.55
CA LEU A 169 -3.94 4.22 16.59
C LEU A 169 -3.69 5.70 16.26
N GLU A 170 -2.50 6.05 15.79
CA GLU A 170 -2.19 7.41 15.34
C GLU A 170 -3.12 7.85 14.19
N LEU A 171 -3.37 6.99 13.21
CA LEU A 171 -4.32 7.28 12.12
C LEU A 171 -5.74 7.52 12.65
N SER A 172 -6.20 6.71 13.62
CA SER A 172 -7.53 6.86 14.23
C SER A 172 -7.76 8.17 14.99
N THR A 173 -6.68 8.90 15.32
CA THR A 173 -6.79 10.24 15.92
C THR A 173 -7.23 11.31 14.93
N VAL A 174 -7.04 11.08 13.63
CA VAL A 174 -7.52 11.98 12.58
C VAL A 174 -9.03 11.80 12.47
N LYS A 175 -9.78 12.89 12.64
CA LYS A 175 -11.26 12.86 12.63
C LYS A 175 -11.81 13.27 11.26
N PRO A 176 -12.90 12.64 10.81
CA PRO A 176 -13.54 12.99 9.56
C PRO A 176 -14.07 14.44 9.58
N PRO A 177 -14.18 15.11 8.42
CA PRO A 177 -14.98 16.32 8.30
C PRO A 177 -16.42 16.07 8.76
N SER A 178 -17.09 17.07 9.33
CA SER A 178 -18.47 16.94 9.85
C SER A 178 -19.51 16.57 8.79
N THR A 179 -19.16 16.67 7.51
CA THR A 179 -19.99 16.27 6.37
C THR A 179 -19.94 14.77 6.07
N VAL A 180 -18.96 14.06 6.61
CA VAL A 180 -18.83 12.60 6.44
C VAL A 180 -19.58 11.92 7.58
N LEU A 181 -20.72 11.33 7.24
CA LEU A 181 -21.63 10.68 8.21
C LEU A 181 -21.63 9.15 8.10
N GLU A 182 -21.12 8.62 6.99
CA GLU A 182 -21.11 7.20 6.65
C GLU A 182 -19.70 6.78 6.19
N PRO A 183 -19.38 5.47 6.23
CA PRO A 183 -18.12 4.97 5.69
C PRO A 183 -17.91 5.35 4.23
N THR A 184 -16.72 5.87 3.91
CA THR A 184 -16.38 6.32 2.56
C THR A 184 -14.88 6.41 2.37
N TYR A 185 -14.44 6.28 1.12
CA TYR A 185 -13.11 6.75 0.71
C TYR A 185 -13.01 8.28 0.83
N LEU A 186 -11.78 8.81 0.79
CA LEU A 186 -11.53 10.25 0.88
C LEU A 186 -12.00 11.00 -0.36
N VAL A 187 -11.85 10.37 -1.53
CA VAL A 187 -12.36 10.86 -2.81
C VAL A 187 -13.64 10.10 -3.15
N SER A 188 -14.71 10.86 -3.38
CA SER A 188 -16.03 10.32 -3.71
C SER A 188 -15.95 9.40 -4.93
N ASP A 189 -16.49 8.21 -4.77
CA ASP A 189 -16.48 7.17 -5.79
C ASP A 189 -17.90 6.62 -5.95
N SER A 190 -18.50 6.82 -7.13
CA SER A 190 -19.86 6.36 -7.40
C SER A 190 -19.95 4.84 -7.60
N ASN A 191 -18.83 4.16 -7.86
CA ASN A 191 -18.79 2.72 -8.05
C ASN A 191 -17.46 2.13 -7.55
N PRO A 192 -17.24 2.11 -6.23
CA PRO A 192 -15.97 1.67 -5.65
C PRO A 192 -15.66 0.19 -5.95
N MET A 193 -16.67 -0.66 -6.19
CA MET A 193 -16.42 -2.07 -6.51
C MET A 193 -15.63 -2.21 -7.82
N VAL A 194 -16.01 -1.44 -8.84
CA VAL A 194 -15.35 -1.47 -10.16
C VAL A 194 -14.08 -0.63 -10.14
N ASN A 195 -14.15 0.58 -9.61
CA ASN A 195 -13.05 1.55 -9.69
C ASN A 195 -11.88 1.20 -8.76
N ARG A 196 -12.14 0.39 -7.73
CA ARG A 196 -11.13 -0.02 -6.74
C ARG A 196 -10.88 -1.53 -6.72
N ASP A 197 -11.54 -2.27 -7.61
CA ASP A 197 -11.41 -3.72 -7.71
C ASP A 197 -11.64 -4.44 -6.37
N ILE A 198 -12.62 -3.96 -5.60
CA ILE A 198 -13.01 -4.61 -4.34
C ILE A 198 -14.22 -5.50 -4.56
N SER A 199 -14.22 -6.65 -3.90
CA SER A 199 -15.29 -7.64 -4.04
C SER A 199 -16.62 -7.11 -3.47
N SER A 200 -17.74 -7.67 -3.94
CA SER A 200 -19.06 -7.34 -3.39
C SER A 200 -19.19 -7.65 -1.89
N VAL A 201 -18.47 -8.68 -1.41
CA VAL A 201 -18.45 -9.06 0.01
C VAL A 201 -17.64 -8.04 0.83
N GLU A 202 -16.50 -7.59 0.31
CA GLU A 202 -15.71 -6.53 0.93
C GLU A 202 -16.52 -5.23 1.00
N GLY A 203 -17.15 -4.83 -0.11
CA GLY A 203 -18.01 -3.65 -0.16
C GLY A 203 -19.20 -3.72 0.78
N ALA A 204 -19.88 -4.87 0.85
CA ALA A 204 -20.98 -5.07 1.78
C ALA A 204 -20.51 -4.96 3.24
N THR A 205 -19.27 -5.36 3.54
CA THR A 205 -18.70 -5.22 4.90
C THR A 205 -18.44 -3.75 5.22
N LEU A 206 -17.69 -3.04 4.36
CA LEU A 206 -17.30 -1.64 4.59
C LEU A 206 -18.49 -0.67 4.58
N PHE A 207 -19.45 -0.88 3.68
CA PHE A 207 -20.54 0.07 3.40
C PHE A 207 -21.92 -0.42 3.86
N SER A 208 -22.01 -1.50 4.64
CA SER A 208 -23.31 -2.00 5.14
C SER A 208 -24.09 -0.91 5.85
N ASP A 209 -25.35 -0.66 5.48
CA ASP A 209 -26.23 0.17 6.30
C ASP A 209 -26.58 -0.61 7.58
N ARG A 210 -26.07 -0.16 8.73
CA ARG A 210 -26.41 -0.75 10.03
C ARG A 210 -27.10 0.31 10.85
N SER A 211 -28.42 0.25 10.89
CA SER A 211 -29.32 1.17 11.58
C SER A 211 -29.13 1.30 13.11
N GLU A 212 -28.13 0.64 13.71
CA GLU A 212 -27.79 0.69 15.15
C GLU A 212 -26.44 1.38 15.43
N ARG A 213 -26.09 2.39 14.62
CA ARG A 213 -24.74 3.01 14.56
C ARG A 213 -24.45 4.17 15.51
N ASP A 214 -25.35 4.53 16.43
CA ASP A 214 -25.24 5.74 17.28
C ASP A 214 -24.01 5.81 18.22
N SER A 215 -23.14 4.78 18.25
CA SER A 215 -21.92 4.76 19.08
C SER A 215 -20.62 4.42 18.37
N ARG A 216 -20.63 4.08 17.07
CA ARG A 216 -19.39 3.72 16.35
C ARG A 216 -18.76 4.97 15.73
N GLU A 217 -17.48 5.18 16.01
CA GLU A 217 -16.73 6.28 15.40
C GLU A 217 -16.15 5.89 14.03
N LEU A 218 -16.24 6.80 13.07
CA LEU A 218 -15.48 6.73 11.83
C LEU A 218 -14.04 7.14 12.09
N ASN A 219 -13.10 6.33 11.61
CA ASN A 219 -11.68 6.52 11.81
C ASN A 219 -10.99 6.61 10.45
N PHE A 220 -9.94 7.43 10.36
CA PHE A 220 -9.06 7.39 9.20
C PHE A 220 -8.27 6.09 9.21
N MET A 221 -8.37 5.30 8.15
CA MET A 221 -7.75 3.98 8.05
C MET A 221 -7.13 3.78 6.67
N HIS A 222 -6.04 3.02 6.61
CA HIS A 222 -5.39 2.63 5.37
C HIS A 222 -6.19 1.58 4.59
N ASN A 223 -6.86 0.67 5.31
CA ASN A 223 -7.69 -0.42 4.76
C ASN A 223 -6.97 -1.42 3.83
N ASP A 224 -5.63 -1.44 3.85
CA ASP A 224 -4.81 -2.36 3.06
C ASP A 224 -3.42 -2.59 3.67
N LEU A 225 -3.35 -2.75 5.00
CA LEU A 225 -2.07 -2.89 5.74
C LEU A 225 -1.49 -4.31 5.67
N GLN A 226 -1.31 -4.80 4.45
CA GLN A 226 -0.61 -6.04 4.17
C GLN A 226 0.90 -5.89 4.44
N PRO A 227 1.62 -6.97 4.78
CA PRO A 227 3.07 -6.91 4.95
C PRO A 227 3.83 -6.41 3.71
N SER A 228 3.30 -6.58 2.49
CA SER A 228 3.89 -6.01 1.27
C SER A 228 3.86 -4.48 1.21
N ASN A 229 2.94 -3.85 1.94
CA ASN A 229 2.73 -2.40 1.96
C ASN A 229 3.50 -1.71 3.10
N ILE A 230 4.33 -2.45 3.83
CA ILE A 230 5.13 -1.94 4.95
C ILE A 230 6.62 -2.10 4.61
N ILE A 231 7.38 -1.01 4.63
CA ILE A 231 8.83 -1.01 4.41
C ILE A 231 9.54 -0.95 5.76
N VAL A 232 10.49 -1.86 5.98
CA VAL A 232 11.25 -2.00 7.22
C VAL A 232 12.75 -1.86 6.98
N ARG A 233 13.44 -1.37 8.00
CA ARG A 233 14.91 -1.26 8.05
C ARG A 233 15.35 -1.19 9.50
N ASN A 234 16.32 -2.01 9.90
CA ASN A 234 16.91 -2.02 11.25
C ASN A 234 15.84 -2.09 12.36
N ASP A 235 14.97 -3.10 12.32
CA ASP A 235 13.87 -3.31 13.28
C ASP A 235 12.85 -2.16 13.38
N GLN A 236 12.83 -1.23 12.42
CA GLN A 236 11.90 -0.10 12.38
C GLN A 236 11.08 -0.10 11.11
N ILE A 237 9.81 0.27 11.22
CA ILE A 237 8.99 0.65 10.06
C ILE A 237 9.46 2.01 9.56
N VAL A 238 9.86 2.07 8.29
CA VAL A 238 10.37 3.27 7.63
C VAL A 238 9.49 3.74 6.47
N GLY A 239 8.40 3.02 6.18
CA GLY A 239 7.42 3.42 5.19
C GLY A 239 6.15 2.60 5.23
N ILE A 240 5.02 3.26 4.98
CA ILE A 240 3.74 2.65 4.63
C ILE A 240 3.36 3.18 3.25
N VAL A 241 3.08 2.28 2.31
CA VAL A 241 2.80 2.60 0.90
C VAL A 241 1.43 2.07 0.50
N ASP A 242 0.95 2.48 -0.68
CA ASP A 242 -0.29 2.00 -1.28
C ASP A 242 -1.56 2.44 -0.55
N TRP A 243 -1.69 3.77 -0.41
CA TRP A 243 -2.81 4.40 0.32
C TRP A 243 -4.08 4.51 -0.52
N GLU A 244 -4.17 3.86 -1.68
CA GLU A 244 -5.31 4.02 -2.58
C GLU A 244 -6.62 3.55 -1.95
N HIS A 245 -6.59 2.61 -1.01
CA HIS A 245 -7.76 2.13 -0.28
C HIS A 245 -8.09 2.91 1.00
N ALA A 246 -7.35 3.98 1.32
CA ALA A 246 -7.55 4.69 2.57
C ALA A 246 -8.88 5.47 2.60
N GLY A 247 -9.47 5.61 3.79
CA GLY A 247 -10.76 6.25 3.95
C GLY A 247 -11.23 6.36 5.40
N TRP A 248 -12.49 6.77 5.54
CA TRP A 248 -13.22 6.85 6.79
C TRP A 248 -14.05 5.58 6.96
N PHE A 249 -13.68 4.73 7.91
CA PHE A 249 -14.36 3.46 8.11
C PHE A 249 -14.55 3.17 9.60
N TYR A 250 -15.44 2.24 9.90
CA TYR A 250 -15.56 1.69 11.25
C TYR A 250 -14.46 0.68 11.51
N TRP A 251 -13.94 0.69 12.73
CA TRP A 251 -12.84 -0.16 13.15
C TRP A 251 -13.12 -1.65 12.94
N ASP A 252 -14.27 -2.12 13.40
CA ASP A 252 -14.61 -3.54 13.34
C ASP A 252 -14.80 -3.99 11.88
N ASP A 253 -15.34 -3.13 11.02
CA ASP A 253 -15.59 -3.46 9.61
C ASP A 253 -14.25 -3.60 8.86
N VAL A 254 -13.28 -2.71 9.11
CA VAL A 254 -11.91 -2.84 8.56
C VAL A 254 -11.19 -4.05 9.16
N GLY A 255 -11.40 -4.36 10.45
CA GLY A 255 -10.84 -5.57 11.06
C GLY A 255 -11.33 -6.85 10.38
N VAL A 256 -12.62 -6.93 10.06
CA VAL A 256 -13.19 -8.04 9.28
C VAL A 256 -12.56 -8.08 7.88
N VAL A 257 -12.52 -6.95 7.17
CA VAL A 257 -11.91 -6.90 5.83
C VAL A 257 -10.45 -7.33 5.84
N HIS A 258 -9.68 -6.87 6.83
CA HIS A 258 -8.27 -7.20 6.97
C HIS A 258 -8.07 -8.70 7.16
N SER A 259 -8.79 -9.29 8.12
CA SER A 259 -8.68 -10.72 8.41
C SER A 259 -9.10 -11.60 7.23
N GLN A 260 -10.11 -11.20 6.45
CA GLN A 260 -10.66 -12.01 5.36
C GLN A 260 -9.94 -11.84 4.02
N PHE A 261 -9.52 -10.62 3.68
CA PHE A 261 -9.07 -10.29 2.32
C PHE A 261 -7.63 -9.82 2.25
N ARG A 262 -7.04 -9.39 3.38
CA ARG A 262 -5.67 -8.83 3.39
C ARG A 262 -4.63 -9.79 3.94
N THR A 263 -5.08 -10.88 4.54
CA THR A 263 -4.22 -11.98 5.02
C THR A 263 -4.69 -13.32 4.46
N PRO A 264 -3.77 -14.26 4.20
CA PRO A 264 -4.16 -15.61 3.81
C PRO A 264 -5.01 -16.29 4.90
N ASN A 265 -6.07 -17.01 4.51
CA ASN A 265 -6.92 -17.79 5.41
C ASN A 265 -6.51 -19.26 5.37
N ARG A 266 -6.78 -20.05 6.45
CA ARG A 266 -6.51 -21.51 6.43
C ARG A 266 -7.15 -22.23 5.26
N GLU A 267 -8.34 -21.77 4.85
CA GLU A 267 -9.10 -22.35 3.75
C GLU A 267 -8.35 -22.27 2.41
N ASP A 268 -7.51 -21.24 2.22
CA ASP A 268 -6.66 -21.07 1.03
C ASP A 268 -5.62 -22.21 0.92
N PHE A 269 -5.31 -22.87 2.03
CA PHE A 269 -4.32 -23.93 2.14
C PHE A 269 -4.89 -25.30 2.50
N ALA A 270 -6.22 -25.48 2.45
CA ALA A 270 -6.88 -26.75 2.83
C ALA A 270 -6.39 -27.98 2.02
N GLY A 271 -5.68 -27.77 0.91
CA GLY A 271 -5.04 -28.81 0.08
C GLY A 271 -3.51 -28.91 0.20
N VAL A 272 -2.86 -28.11 1.05
CA VAL A 272 -1.41 -28.08 1.25
C VAL A 272 -1.10 -28.64 2.64
N GLN A 273 -0.14 -29.57 2.72
CA GLN A 273 0.29 -30.13 4.00
C GLN A 273 1.26 -29.17 4.70
N LEU A 274 0.71 -28.17 5.37
CA LEU A 274 1.45 -27.25 6.25
C LEU A 274 1.42 -27.77 7.69
N SER A 275 2.49 -27.53 8.42
CA SER A 275 2.52 -27.69 9.87
C SER A 275 1.67 -26.61 10.56
N GLU A 276 1.24 -26.85 11.80
CA GLU A 276 0.52 -25.84 12.58
C GLU A 276 1.36 -24.57 12.79
N GLU A 277 2.69 -24.69 12.92
CA GLU A 277 3.60 -23.54 13.03
C GLU A 277 3.57 -22.68 11.75
N GLU A 278 3.55 -23.30 10.57
CA GLU A 278 3.44 -22.58 9.29
C GLU A 278 2.07 -21.92 9.12
N LEU A 279 0.99 -22.59 9.56
CA LEU A 279 -0.35 -22.02 9.54
C LEU A 279 -0.47 -20.82 10.49
N GLU A 280 0.03 -20.96 11.72
CA GLU A 280 0.08 -19.87 12.69
C GLU A 280 0.88 -18.67 12.18
N ASP A 281 1.98 -18.89 11.47
CA ASP A 281 2.79 -17.82 10.89
C ASP A 281 2.08 -17.08 9.76
N LEU A 282 1.32 -17.80 8.92
CA LEU A 282 0.52 -17.21 7.83
C LEU A 282 -0.65 -16.38 8.37
N GLU A 283 -1.31 -16.86 9.42
CA GLU A 283 -2.43 -16.16 10.07
C GLU A 283 -1.98 -15.05 11.02
N TYR A 284 -0.69 -15.02 11.38
CA TYR A 284 -0.16 -14.15 12.43
C TYR A 284 -0.50 -12.67 12.21
N TRP A 285 -0.67 -12.24 10.96
CA TRP A 285 -0.98 -10.85 10.63
C TRP A 285 -2.49 -10.55 10.53
N GLY A 286 -3.37 -11.56 10.60
CA GLY A 286 -4.82 -11.45 10.40
C GLY A 286 -5.58 -10.72 11.53
N ASP A 287 -5.09 -10.79 12.76
CA ASP A 287 -5.65 -10.13 13.94
C ASP A 287 -5.09 -8.71 14.15
N LEU A 288 -4.54 -8.07 13.11
CA LEU A 288 -3.88 -6.76 13.23
C LEU A 288 -4.75 -5.73 13.95
N TYR A 289 -6.07 -5.73 13.71
CA TYR A 289 -7.06 -4.83 14.31
C TYR A 289 -7.72 -5.37 15.60
N ALA A 290 -7.44 -6.60 16.01
CA ALA A 290 -8.03 -7.22 17.20
C ALA A 290 -7.29 -6.81 18.49
N PHE A 291 -7.30 -5.51 18.80
CA PHE A 291 -6.75 -4.96 20.04
C PHE A 291 -7.62 -3.81 20.54
N ASN A 292 -7.68 -3.60 21.86
CA ASN A 292 -8.54 -2.60 22.47
C ASN A 292 -8.15 -1.17 22.01
N SER A 293 -9.01 -0.54 21.20
CA SER A 293 -8.90 0.86 20.79
C SER A 293 -9.16 1.84 21.95
N SER A 294 -9.77 1.34 23.04
CA SER A 294 -10.18 2.11 24.23
C SER A 294 -9.02 2.58 25.15
N VAL A 295 -7.78 2.17 24.88
CA VAL A 295 -6.62 2.53 25.75
C VAL A 295 -6.12 3.96 25.51
N SER A 296 -6.58 4.66 24.48
CA SER A 296 -6.18 6.06 24.23
C SER A 296 -6.78 7.09 25.20
N SER A 297 -7.70 6.69 26.10
CA SER A 297 -8.35 7.58 27.07
C SER A 297 -7.68 7.60 28.47
N MET A 298 -6.67 6.76 28.73
CA MET A 298 -6.12 6.59 30.10
C MET A 298 -4.67 7.05 30.30
N CYS A 299 -4.11 7.83 29.37
CA CYS A 299 -2.80 8.45 29.52
C CYS A 299 -2.89 9.99 29.43
N SER A 300 -3.71 10.58 30.29
CA SER A 300 -3.64 12.01 30.60
C SER A 300 -4.18 12.26 32.01
N GLU A 301 -3.41 11.84 33.01
CA GLU A 301 -3.31 12.46 34.36
C GLU A 301 -1.88 12.32 34.87
#